data_AF-A9NL14-F1
#
_entry.id   AF-A9NL14-F1
#
_cell.length_a   1.000
_cell.length_b   1.000
_cell.length_c   1.000
_cell.angle_alpha   90.00
_cell.angle_beta   90.00
_cell.angle_gamma   90.00
#
_symmetry.space_group_name_H-M   'P 1'
#
loop_
_entity.id
_entity.type
_entity.pdbx_description
1 polymer ?
#
loop_
_entity_poly.entity_id
_entity_poly.type
_entity_poly.pdbx_seq_one_letter_code
_entity_poly.pdbx_strand_id
1 'polypeptide(L)' 'MARIKVHELRNKSKAELLNQLKDLKAELALLRVAKVTGGAPNKLSKIKVVRLSMA' A
#
# COMPACT_ATOMS: atom_id res chain seq x y z
N MET A 1 7.60 2.08 -4.12
CA MET A 1 7.41 1.61 -2.75
C MET A 1 8.12 0.28 -2.60
N ALA A 2 9.07 0.23 -1.68
CA ALA A 2 9.69 -1.02 -1.29
C ALA A 2 8.67 -1.86 -0.52
N ARG A 3 8.79 -3.19 -0.62
CA ARG A 3 7.99 -4.15 0.15
C ARG A 3 8.21 -3.88 1.64
N ILE A 4 7.14 -3.67 2.40
CA ILE A 4 7.24 -3.47 3.85
C ILE A 4 7.83 -4.75 4.48
N LYS A 5 8.88 -4.59 5.29
CA LYS A 5 9.48 -5.73 5.98
C LYS A 5 8.79 -5.93 7.32
N VAL A 6 8.37 -7.16 7.61
CA VAL A 6 7.56 -7.48 8.80
C VAL A 6 8.29 -7.15 10.11
N HIS A 7 9.63 -7.23 10.15
CA HIS A 7 10.40 -6.87 11.34
C HIS A 7 10.32 -5.38 11.69
N GLU A 8 10.12 -4.51 10.70
CA GLU A 8 9.96 -3.06 10.92
C GLU A 8 8.60 -2.72 11.55
N LEU A 9 7.59 -3.60 11.40
CA LEU A 9 6.26 -3.40 11.94
C LEU A 9 6.16 -3.83 13.41
N ARG A 10 6.99 -4.79 13.85
CA ARG A 10 6.96 -5.32 15.22
C ARG A 10 7.43 -4.31 16.27
N ASN A 11 8.30 -3.38 15.88
CA ASN A 11 8.87 -2.38 16.77
C ASN A 11 8.03 -1.08 16.80
N LYS A 12 6.92 -1.00 16.04
CA LYS A 12 6.07 0.19 15.95
C LYS A 12 4.92 0.14 16.95
N SER A 13 4.47 1.32 17.35
CA SER A 13 3.31 1.45 18.23
C SER A 13 2.00 1.13 17.50
N LYS A 14 0.96 0.77 18.27
CA LYS A 14 -0.38 0.49 17.73
C LYS A 14 -0.95 1.68 16.94
N ALA A 15 -0.69 2.91 17.37
CA ALA A 15 -1.15 4.12 16.70
C ALA A 15 -0.49 4.30 15.32
N GLU A 16 0.83 4.09 15.24
CA GLU A 16 1.57 4.17 13.98
C GLU A 16 1.15 3.09 12.99
N LEU A 17 0.92 1.86 13.47
CA LEU A 17 0.43 0.76 12.63
C LEU A 17 -0.95 1.07 12.03
N LEU A 18 -1.86 1.66 12.82
CA LEU A 18 -3.18 2.06 12.34
C LEU A 18 -3.11 3.21 11.33
N ASN A 19 -2.21 4.17 11.52
CA ASN A 19 -2.00 5.25 10.56
C ASN A 19 -1.42 4.71 9.24
N GLN A 20 -0.39 3.86 9.32
CA GLN A 20 0.21 3.22 8.15
C GLN A 20 -0.82 2.42 7.33
N LEU A 21 -1.73 1.73 8.01
CA LEU A 21 -2.81 0.98 7.36
C LEU A 21 -3.83 1.89 6.66
N LYS A 22 -4.13 3.06 7.23
CA LYS A 22 -5.01 4.06 6.59
C LYS A 22 -4.35 4.63 5.31
N ASP A 23 -3.06 4.94 5.37
CA ASP A 23 -2.33 5.49 4.23
C ASP A 23 -2.25 4.48 3.08
N LEU A 24 -1.96 3.21 3.38
CA LEU A 24 -1.94 2.14 2.37
C LEU A 24 -3.32 1.91 1.73
N LYS A 25 -4.41 2.05 2.49
CA LYS A 25 -5.78 1.98 1.95
C LYS A 25 -6.08 3.13 0.99
N ALA A 26 -5.67 4.35 1.33
CA ALA A 26 -5.88 5.53 0.50
C ALA A 26 -5.10 5.40 -0.82
N GLU A 27 -3.85 4.95 -0.76
CA GLU A 27 -3.05 4.72 -1.96
C GLU A 27 -3.63 3.62 -2.86
N LEU A 28 -4.12 2.52 -2.27
CA LEU A 28 -4.79 1.47 -3.03
C LEU A 28 -6.03 1.99 -3.76
N ALA A 29 -6.81 2.88 -3.13
CA ALA A 29 -7.97 3.50 -3.77
C ALA A 29 -7.55 4.33 -5.00
N LEU A 30 -6.52 5.16 -4.87
CA LEU A 30 -5.97 5.94 -5.98
C LEU A 30 -5.47 5.05 -7.13
N LEU A 31 -4.77 3.96 -6.82
CA LEU A 31 -4.29 3.02 -7.83
C LEU A 31 -5.43 2.26 -8.52
N ARG A 32 -6.55 2.01 -7.83
CA ARG A 32 -7.75 1.40 -8.44
C ARG A 32 -8.43 2.36 -9.42
N VAL A 33 -8.50 3.65 -9.10
CA VAL A 33 -8.98 4.67 -10.06
C VAL A 33 -8.06 4.71 -11.28
N ALA A 34 -6.73 4.77 -11.05
CA ALA A 34 -5.75 4.75 -12.13
C ALA A 34 -5.86 3.49 -13.01
N LYS A 35 -6.27 2.35 -12.47
CA LYS A 35 -6.56 1.14 -13.25
C LYS A 35 -7.72 1.33 -14.20
N VAL A 36 -8.81 1.96 -13.75
CA VAL A 36 -10.01 2.18 -14.58
C VAL A 36 -9.73 3.22 -15.67
N THR A 37 -8.90 4.23 -15.38
CA THR A 37 -8.55 5.29 -16.34
C THR A 37 -7.40 4.93 -17.29
N GLY A 38 -6.96 3.66 -17.35
CA GLY A 38 -5.88 3.23 -18.24
C GLY A 38 -4.49 3.79 -17.88
N GLY A 39 -4.22 3.97 -16.59
CA GLY A 39 -2.96 4.55 -16.10
C GLY A 39 -1.71 3.73 -16.43
N ALA A 40 -0.54 4.38 -16.32
CA ALA A 40 0.75 3.80 -16.70
C ALA A 40 1.02 2.41 -16.08
N PRO A 41 1.65 1.47 -16.82
CA PRO A 41 1.95 0.11 -16.35
C PRO A 41 2.70 0.08 -15.01
N ASN A 42 3.64 1.00 -14.82
CA ASN A 42 4.41 1.12 -13.57
C ASN A 42 3.54 1.45 -12.34
N LYS A 43 2.40 2.11 -12.52
CA LYS A 43 1.43 2.35 -11.43
C LYS A 43 0.56 1.11 -11.19
N LEU A 44 0.18 0.39 -12.23
CA LEU A 44 -0.63 -0.83 -12.12
C LEU A 44 0.10 -1.97 -11.40
N SER A 45 1.39 -2.15 -11.67
CA SER A 45 2.22 -3.16 -11.01
C SER A 45 2.32 -2.96 -9.49
N LYS A 46 2.16 -1.72 -9.00
CA LYS A 46 2.17 -1.40 -7.56
C LYS A 46 0.94 -1.93 -6.83
N ILE A 47 -0.19 -2.16 -7.52
CA ILE A 47 -1.43 -2.65 -6.90
C ILE A 47 -1.20 -3.98 -6.17
N LYS A 48 -0.43 -4.90 -6.77
CA LYS A 48 -0.11 -6.20 -6.16
C LYS A 48 0.72 -6.03 -4.89
N VAL A 49 1.72 -5.16 -4.93
CA VAL A 49 2.65 -4.92 -3.81
C VAL A 49 1.93 -4.26 -2.63
N VAL A 50 1.09 -3.26 -2.88
CA VAL A 50 0.30 -2.60 -1.84
C VAL A 50 -0.68 -3.57 -1.19
N ARG A 51 -1.38 -4.40 -1.99
CA ARG A 51 -2.29 -5.42 -1.45
C ARG A 51 -1.58 -6.43 -0.54
N LEU A 52 -0.41 -6.90 -0.95
CA LEU A 52 0.39 -7.85 -0.17
C LEU A 52 1.03 -7.22 1.08
N SER A 53 1.17 -5.90 1.12
CA SER A 53 1.72 -5.20 2.28
C SER A 53 0.65 -4.87 3.34
N MET A 54 -0.63 -5.08 3.00
CA MET A 54 -1.78 -4.92 3.91
C MET A 54 -2.23 -6.24 4.54
N ALA A 55 -1.88 -7.39 3.95
CA ALA A 55 -2.21 -8.74 4.40
C ALA A 55 -1.08 -9.29 5.29
#